data_AF-A0A946FED0-F1
#
_entry.id   AF-A0A946FED0-F1
#
_cell.length_a   1.000
_cell.length_b   1.000
_cell.length_c   1.000
_cell.angle_alpha   90.00
_cell.angle_beta   90.00
_cell.angle_gamma   90.00
#
_symmetry.space_group_name_H-M   'P 1'
#
loop_
_entity.id
_entity.type
_entity.pdbx_description
1 polymer ?
#
loop_
_entity_poly.entity_id
_entity_poly.type
_entity_poly.pdbx_seq_one_letter_code
_entity_poly.pdbx_strand_id
1 'polypeptide(L)'
;MPVDQQYHPAFIQHAILRDHQVAFSEAMPHLSWGHLLFSDEAAIVLRHVHHIVQVRDPYDWVLARARFFLSDTFQGSLEHLKGGNVSVEEVLNMMIFGIHGKAPSLNEIFTHNAVSWAGTKIRMLRFETLLDHVRNLDAPEAEIFFAQLLGDCALGDLPDDWRERVRIGSDREQSGTARENLVGGALDVPNTLPDIQKELVDYAAPGLRNVLGYQ
;
A
#
# COMPACT_ATOMS: atom_id res chain seq x y z
N MET A 1 -10.93 -14.84 1.74
CA MET A 1 -12.19 -14.60 1.01
C MET A 1 -12.32 -15.58 -0.13
N PRO A 2 -13.50 -16.19 -0.34
CA PRO A 2 -13.83 -16.93 -1.56
C PRO A 2 -13.51 -16.12 -2.83
N VAL A 3 -13.09 -16.79 -3.90
CA VAL A 3 -12.65 -16.14 -5.16
C VAL A 3 -13.81 -15.42 -5.84
N ASP A 4 -15.02 -15.97 -5.77
CA ASP A 4 -16.26 -15.39 -6.30
C ASP A 4 -16.69 -14.10 -5.58
N GLN A 5 -16.15 -13.83 -4.39
CA GLN A 5 -16.37 -12.58 -3.64
C GLN A 5 -15.28 -11.54 -3.90
N GLN A 6 -14.32 -11.79 -4.80
CA GLN A 6 -13.27 -10.85 -5.17
C GLN A 6 -13.62 -10.08 -6.45
N TYR A 7 -13.42 -8.78 -6.42
CA TYR A 7 -13.60 -7.93 -7.60
C TYR A 7 -12.34 -7.94 -8.49
N HIS A 8 -12.28 -8.92 -9.38
CA HIS A 8 -11.19 -9.05 -10.35
C HIS A 8 -11.19 -8.11 -11.57
N PRO A 9 -12.29 -7.45 -11.98
CA PRO A 9 -12.29 -6.66 -13.22
C PRO A 9 -11.28 -5.51 -13.28
N ALA A 10 -10.90 -4.91 -12.15
CA ALA A 10 -9.93 -3.82 -12.14
C ALA A 10 -9.25 -3.62 -10.79
N PHE A 11 -7.99 -3.15 -10.85
CA PHE A 11 -7.35 -2.42 -9.76
C PHE A 11 -7.90 -0.98 -9.76
N ILE A 12 -8.80 -0.66 -8.84
CA ILE A 12 -9.63 0.55 -8.95
C ILE A 12 -8.79 1.79 -8.64
N GLN A 13 -8.75 2.73 -9.58
CA GLN A 13 -8.06 4.01 -9.45
C GLN A 13 -9.04 5.14 -9.69
N HIS A 14 -8.70 6.35 -9.25
CA HIS A 14 -9.59 7.52 -9.35
C HIS A 14 -10.08 7.75 -10.79
N ALA A 15 -9.21 7.58 -11.80
CA ALA A 15 -9.54 7.76 -13.22
C ALA A 15 -10.63 6.81 -13.76
N ILE A 16 -10.77 5.62 -13.16
CA ILE A 16 -11.73 4.59 -13.60
C ILE A 16 -12.82 4.33 -12.55
N LEU A 17 -12.87 5.13 -11.47
CA LEU A 17 -13.78 4.91 -10.34
C LEU A 17 -15.25 4.87 -10.78
N ARG A 18 -15.64 5.75 -11.72
CA ARG A 18 -17.01 5.83 -12.26
C ARG A 18 -17.47 4.52 -12.89
N ASP A 19 -16.60 3.91 -13.67
CA ASP A 19 -16.90 2.72 -14.46
C ASP A 19 -16.94 1.46 -13.58
N HIS A 20 -16.34 1.52 -12.39
CA HIS A 20 -16.21 0.38 -11.47
C HIS A 20 -17.00 0.54 -10.16
N GLN A 21 -18.00 1.42 -10.11
CA GLN A 21 -18.84 1.62 -8.90
C GLN A 21 -19.56 0.35 -8.43
N VAL A 22 -19.83 -0.59 -9.34
CA VAL A 22 -20.47 -1.88 -9.02
C VAL A 22 -19.68 -2.69 -7.99
N ALA A 23 -18.36 -2.49 -7.90
CA ALA A 23 -17.50 -3.12 -6.89
C ALA A 23 -17.90 -2.76 -5.43
N PHE A 24 -18.63 -1.66 -5.26
CA PHE A 24 -19.03 -1.10 -3.96
C PHE A 24 -20.53 -1.26 -3.69
N SER A 25 -21.23 -2.05 -4.49
CA SER A 25 -22.68 -2.28 -4.36
C SER A 25 -23.01 -3.12 -3.13
N GLU A 26 -23.92 -2.64 -2.28
CA GLU A 26 -24.45 -3.41 -1.15
C GLU A 26 -25.23 -4.66 -1.61
N ALA A 27 -25.81 -4.62 -2.81
CA ALA A 27 -26.54 -5.76 -3.38
C ALA A 27 -25.62 -6.91 -3.83
N MET A 28 -24.34 -6.61 -4.06
CA MET A 28 -23.33 -7.57 -4.49
C MET A 28 -21.99 -7.23 -3.81
N PRO A 29 -21.85 -7.56 -2.51
CA PRO A 29 -20.66 -7.18 -1.76
C PRO A 29 -19.44 -7.93 -2.30
N HIS A 30 -18.41 -7.18 -2.70
CA HIS A 30 -17.13 -7.72 -3.12
C HIS A 30 -15.99 -7.15 -2.27
N LEU A 31 -14.93 -7.94 -2.11
CA LEU A 31 -13.61 -7.42 -1.77
C LEU A 31 -12.98 -6.81 -3.03
N SER A 32 -12.67 -5.53 -3.00
CA SER A 32 -11.97 -4.81 -4.07
C SER A 32 -10.75 -4.08 -3.51
N TRP A 33 -9.82 -3.70 -4.38
CA TRP A 33 -8.58 -3.03 -3.97
C TRP A 33 -8.12 -2.02 -5.03
N GLY A 34 -7.34 -1.05 -4.58
CA GLY A 34 -6.96 0.08 -5.41
C GLY A 34 -6.15 1.14 -4.67
N HIS A 35 -5.59 2.08 -5.41
CA HIS A 35 -5.00 3.31 -4.86
C HIS A 35 -5.95 4.48 -5.08
N LEU A 36 -7.10 4.43 -4.40
CA LEU A 36 -8.10 5.50 -4.47
C LEU A 36 -7.63 6.73 -3.70
N LEU A 37 -7.72 7.89 -4.36
CA LEU A 37 -7.46 9.19 -3.76
C LEU A 37 -8.69 9.64 -2.97
N PHE A 38 -8.47 10.26 -1.82
CA PHE A 38 -9.49 11.04 -1.13
C PHE A 38 -9.93 12.18 -2.06
N SER A 39 -11.19 12.12 -2.46
CA SER A 39 -11.87 13.03 -3.37
C SER A 39 -13.35 13.05 -3.00
N ASP A 40 -14.08 14.05 -3.47
CA ASP A 40 -15.54 14.11 -3.37
C ASP A 40 -16.19 12.84 -3.91
N GLU A 41 -15.75 12.39 -5.09
CA GLU A 41 -16.25 11.19 -5.73
C GLU A 41 -15.96 9.91 -4.93
N ALA A 42 -14.73 9.72 -4.47
CA ALA A 42 -14.39 8.57 -3.63
C ALA A 42 -15.17 8.57 -2.31
N ALA A 43 -15.34 9.74 -1.67
CA ALA A 43 -16.11 9.86 -0.45
C ALA A 43 -17.59 9.49 -0.66
N ILE A 44 -18.18 9.88 -1.79
CA ILE A 44 -19.57 9.55 -2.15
C ILE A 44 -19.74 8.05 -2.44
N VAL A 45 -18.86 7.48 -3.27
CA VAL A 45 -18.94 6.08 -3.69
C VAL A 45 -18.69 5.13 -2.53
N LEU A 46 -17.72 5.45 -1.66
CA LEU A 46 -17.35 4.61 -0.53
C LEU A 46 -18.21 4.85 0.73
N ARG A 47 -19.24 5.71 0.67
CA ARG A 47 -20.02 6.15 1.85
C ARG A 47 -20.66 5.00 2.65
N HIS A 48 -20.94 3.86 2.02
CA HIS A 48 -21.49 2.66 2.69
C HIS A 48 -20.53 1.47 2.71
N VAL A 49 -19.31 1.63 2.20
CA VAL A 49 -18.30 0.57 2.16
C VAL A 49 -17.49 0.54 3.46
N HIS A 50 -17.24 -0.65 4.00
CA HIS A 50 -16.19 -0.89 4.98
C HIS A 50 -14.86 -0.94 4.25
N HIS A 51 -13.92 -0.05 4.55
CA HIS A 51 -12.63 -0.05 3.88
C HIS A 51 -11.47 0.16 4.84
N ILE A 52 -10.41 -0.58 4.54
CA ILE A 52 -9.12 -0.52 5.20
C ILE A 52 -8.22 0.40 4.37
N VAL A 53 -7.62 1.38 5.03
CA VAL A 53 -6.53 2.17 4.47
C VAL A 53 -5.24 1.57 5.01
N GLN A 54 -4.54 0.81 4.16
CA GLN A 54 -3.24 0.25 4.52
C GLN A 54 -2.15 1.29 4.30
N VAL A 55 -1.34 1.52 5.32
CA VAL A 55 -0.19 2.44 5.29
C VAL A 55 1.09 1.71 5.61
N ARG A 56 2.22 2.27 5.20
CA ARG A 56 3.56 1.76 5.47
C ARG A 56 4.41 2.88 6.05
N ASP A 57 5.45 2.56 6.82
CA ASP A 57 6.37 3.60 7.30
C ASP A 57 6.88 4.41 6.09
N PRO A 58 6.71 5.75 6.08
CA PRO A 58 7.20 6.61 5.02
C PRO A 58 8.66 6.33 4.63
N TYR A 59 9.53 5.96 5.56
CA TYR A 59 10.92 5.63 5.24
C TYR A 59 11.05 4.35 4.42
N ASP A 60 10.35 3.30 4.82
CA ASP A 60 10.35 2.02 4.09
C ASP A 60 9.61 2.12 2.76
N TRP A 61 8.60 2.99 2.70
CA TRP A 61 7.86 3.27 1.48
C TRP A 61 8.76 3.90 0.41
N VAL A 62 9.67 4.83 0.77
CA VAL A 62 10.65 5.42 -0.17
C VAL A 62 11.49 4.33 -0.82
N LEU A 63 12.02 3.40 -0.01
CA LEU A 63 12.83 2.29 -0.51
C LEU A 63 12.02 1.34 -1.39
N ALA A 64 10.77 1.05 -1.02
CA ALA A 64 9.90 0.17 -1.80
C ALA A 64 9.57 0.78 -3.17
N ARG A 65 9.24 2.08 -3.19
CA ARG A 65 8.93 2.79 -4.44
C ARG A 65 10.16 2.90 -5.35
N ALA A 66 11.34 3.16 -4.80
CA ALA A 66 12.59 3.18 -5.56
C ALA A 66 12.88 1.84 -6.23
N ARG A 67 12.76 0.73 -5.48
CA ARG A 67 12.92 -0.63 -6.03
C ARG A 67 11.92 -0.91 -7.14
N PHE A 68 10.67 -0.53 -6.95
CA PHE A 68 9.63 -0.72 -7.96
C PHE A 68 9.97 0.05 -9.25
N PHE A 69 10.36 1.33 -9.16
CA PHE A 69 10.68 2.15 -10.33
C PHE A 69 11.93 1.70 -11.06
N LEU A 70 12.89 1.12 -10.34
CA LEU A 70 14.12 0.57 -10.92
C LEU A 70 13.97 -0.86 -11.45
N SER A 71 12.86 -1.53 -11.15
CA SER A 71 12.59 -2.89 -11.63
C SER A 71 12.16 -2.93 -13.10
N ASP A 72 12.40 -4.06 -13.76
CA ASP A 72 11.92 -4.33 -15.12
C ASP A 72 10.40 -4.54 -15.19
N THR A 73 9.77 -4.84 -14.05
CA THR A 73 8.32 -4.93 -13.91
C THR A 73 7.63 -3.60 -14.19
N PHE A 74 8.31 -2.48 -13.88
CA PHE A 74 7.82 -1.16 -14.23
C PHE A 74 8.31 -0.77 -15.63
N GLN A 75 7.38 -0.67 -16.58
CA GLN A 75 7.62 -0.14 -17.92
C GLN A 75 6.91 1.22 -18.04
N GLY A 76 7.67 2.31 -18.11
CA GLY A 76 7.08 3.65 -18.11
C GLY A 76 8.02 4.78 -18.51
N SER A 77 7.59 6.02 -18.28
CA SER A 77 8.33 7.25 -18.64
C SER A 77 9.66 7.45 -17.86
N LEU A 78 10.03 6.48 -17.03
CA LEU A 78 11.13 6.52 -16.08
C LEU A 78 12.26 5.52 -16.37
N GLU A 79 12.19 4.78 -17.49
CA GLU A 79 13.25 3.87 -17.94
C GLU A 79 14.63 4.55 -18.01
N HIS A 80 14.68 5.82 -18.40
CA HIS A 80 15.91 6.61 -18.48
C HIS A 80 16.66 6.80 -17.15
N LEU A 81 16.03 6.52 -16.01
CA LEU A 81 16.69 6.53 -14.70
C LEU A 81 17.52 5.25 -14.45
N LYS A 82 17.28 4.18 -15.21
CA LYS A 82 18.01 2.91 -15.10
C LYS A 82 19.41 3.02 -15.74
N GLY A 83 20.26 2.04 -15.45
CA GLY A 83 21.59 1.92 -16.09
C GLY A 83 22.67 2.87 -15.56
N GLY A 84 22.50 3.44 -14.37
CA GLY A 84 23.52 4.28 -13.72
C GLY A 84 23.53 5.74 -14.18
N ASN A 85 22.47 6.21 -14.85
CA ASN A 85 22.34 7.62 -15.25
C ASN A 85 22.14 8.58 -14.06
N VAL A 86 21.75 8.05 -12.91
CA VAL A 86 21.53 8.77 -11.65
C VAL A 86 22.02 7.91 -10.49
N SER A 87 22.44 8.55 -9.39
CA SER A 87 22.78 7.84 -8.16
C SER A 87 21.55 7.28 -7.46
N VAL A 88 21.74 6.31 -6.57
CA VAL A 88 20.63 5.78 -5.77
C VAL A 88 20.02 6.86 -4.88
N GLU A 89 20.82 7.75 -4.31
CA GLU A 89 20.39 8.88 -3.50
C GLU A 89 19.51 9.85 -4.29
N GLU A 90 19.85 10.12 -5.55
CA GLU A 90 19.03 10.94 -6.44
C GLU A 90 17.67 10.29 -6.71
N VAL A 91 17.65 8.97 -6.94
CA VAL A 91 16.38 8.22 -7.09
C VAL A 91 15.56 8.26 -5.80
N LEU A 92 16.17 8.07 -4.63
CA LEU A 92 15.48 8.17 -3.34
C LEU A 92 14.88 9.57 -3.15
N ASN A 93 15.63 10.63 -3.48
CA ASN A 93 15.13 12.00 -3.42
C ASN A 93 13.96 12.22 -4.39
N MET A 94 14.00 11.63 -5.59
CA MET A 94 12.86 11.64 -6.52
C MET A 94 11.64 10.90 -5.97
N MET A 95 11.81 9.86 -5.13
CA MET A 95 10.67 9.18 -4.49
C MET A 95 10.05 10.04 -3.38
N ILE A 96 10.87 10.85 -2.70
CA ILE A 96 10.45 11.78 -1.64
C ILE A 96 9.74 13.00 -2.25
N PHE A 97 10.39 13.71 -3.16
CA PHE A 97 9.91 14.98 -3.72
C PHE A 97 9.08 14.81 -5.00
N GLY A 98 8.97 13.59 -5.53
CA GLY A 98 8.32 13.34 -6.80
C GLY A 98 9.23 13.63 -7.99
N ILE A 99 8.69 13.40 -9.18
CA ILE A 99 9.35 13.70 -10.45
C ILE A 99 8.47 14.70 -11.17
N HIS A 100 8.99 15.90 -11.38
CA HIS A 100 8.24 17.01 -11.94
C HIS A 100 7.48 16.61 -13.22
N GLY A 101 6.15 16.75 -13.20
CA GLY A 101 5.25 16.41 -14.31
C GLY A 101 5.13 14.92 -14.65
N LYS A 102 5.74 14.02 -13.87
CA LYS A 102 5.76 12.57 -14.15
C LYS A 102 5.27 11.71 -12.99
N ALA A 103 5.61 12.06 -11.75
CA ALA A 103 5.25 11.27 -10.58
C ALA A 103 5.00 12.18 -9.37
N PRO A 104 3.94 11.93 -8.58
CA PRO A 104 3.66 12.71 -7.39
C PRO A 104 4.70 12.45 -6.30
N SER A 105 4.88 13.46 -5.45
CA SER A 105 5.69 13.40 -4.25
C SER A 105 5.14 12.41 -3.21
N LEU A 106 5.99 12.04 -2.25
CA LEU A 106 5.57 11.27 -1.09
C LEU A 106 4.44 11.97 -0.34
N ASN A 107 4.57 13.29 -0.14
CA ASN A 107 3.57 14.09 0.57
C ASN A 107 2.21 14.02 -0.13
N GLU A 108 2.15 14.25 -1.44
CA GLU A 108 0.89 14.18 -2.20
C GLU A 108 0.25 12.79 -2.11
N ILE A 109 1.04 11.71 -2.25
CA ILE A 109 0.54 10.34 -2.13
C ILE A 109 -0.02 10.10 -0.73
N PHE A 110 0.76 10.33 0.33
CA PHE A 110 0.29 10.06 1.69
C PHE A 110 -0.87 10.95 2.08
N THR A 111 -0.89 12.21 1.64
CA THR A 111 -2.01 13.13 1.88
C THR A 111 -3.30 12.54 1.30
N HIS A 112 -3.32 12.26 0.00
CA HIS A 112 -4.56 11.87 -0.67
C HIS A 112 -4.92 10.40 -0.48
N ASN A 113 -3.96 9.48 -0.38
CA ASN A 113 -4.25 8.06 -0.23
C ASN A 113 -4.40 7.61 1.23
N ALA A 114 -3.94 8.39 2.22
CA ALA A 114 -3.96 7.95 3.62
C ALA A 114 -4.45 9.03 4.60
N VAL A 115 -3.73 10.14 4.74
CA VAL A 115 -3.96 11.13 5.81
C VAL A 115 -5.33 11.79 5.69
N SER A 116 -5.79 12.12 4.48
CA SER A 116 -7.12 12.70 4.28
C SER A 116 -8.27 11.75 4.64
N TRP A 117 -8.02 10.44 4.73
CA TRP A 117 -9.00 9.48 5.24
C TRP A 117 -9.00 9.40 6.77
N ALA A 118 -7.95 9.85 7.46
CA ALA A 118 -7.86 9.75 8.91
C ALA A 118 -9.00 10.53 9.60
N GLY A 119 -9.50 9.98 10.71
CA GLY A 119 -10.64 10.56 11.44
C GLY A 119 -12.01 10.32 10.79
N THR A 120 -12.07 9.61 9.67
CA THR A 120 -13.33 9.12 9.07
C THR A 120 -13.64 7.69 9.57
N LYS A 121 -14.57 6.99 8.90
CA LYS A 121 -15.01 5.63 9.27
C LYS A 121 -14.02 4.51 8.90
N ILE A 122 -12.84 4.85 8.42
CA ILE A 122 -11.86 3.88 7.91
C ILE A 122 -11.17 3.10 9.03
N ARG A 123 -10.75 1.88 8.71
CA ARG A 123 -9.75 1.17 9.49
C ARG A 123 -8.36 1.48 8.95
N MET A 124 -7.57 2.25 9.70
CA MET A 124 -6.15 2.45 9.35
C MET A 124 -5.35 1.22 9.77
N LEU A 125 -4.62 0.61 8.84
CA LEU A 125 -3.81 -0.59 9.09
C LEU A 125 -2.35 -0.34 8.68
N ARG A 126 -1.43 -0.39 9.66
CA ARG A 126 0.01 -0.36 9.36
C ARG A 126 0.45 -1.71 8.78
N PHE A 127 1.18 -1.66 7.68
CA PHE A 127 1.73 -2.81 6.98
C PHE A 127 2.63 -3.63 7.89
N GLU A 128 3.43 -2.98 8.74
CA GLU A 128 4.35 -3.62 9.68
C GLU A 128 3.60 -4.39 10.76
N THR A 129 2.45 -3.90 11.23
CA THR A 129 1.58 -4.64 12.16
C THR A 129 0.98 -5.87 11.49
N LEU A 130 0.48 -5.75 10.26
CA LEU A 130 0.01 -6.91 9.50
C LEU A 130 1.14 -7.93 9.32
N LEU A 131 2.33 -7.47 8.94
CA LEU A 131 3.49 -8.33 8.68
C LEU A 131 3.96 -9.07 9.93
N ASP A 132 3.91 -8.44 11.10
CA ASP A 132 4.24 -9.10 12.38
C ASP A 132 3.28 -10.27 12.66
N HIS A 133 1.96 -10.06 12.52
CA HIS A 133 0.98 -11.12 12.71
C HIS A 133 1.05 -12.21 11.63
N VAL A 134 1.39 -11.86 10.39
CA VAL A 134 1.65 -12.84 9.31
C VAL A 134 2.87 -13.71 9.61
N ARG A 135 3.91 -13.15 10.25
CA ARG A 135 5.11 -13.93 10.64
C ARG A 135 4.87 -14.81 11.86
N ASN A 136 3.91 -14.44 12.71
CA ASN A 136 3.63 -15.07 13.99
C ASN A 136 2.22 -15.71 14.02
N LEU A 137 1.79 -16.39 12.95
CA LEU A 137 0.41 -16.91 12.80
C LEU A 137 -0.05 -17.90 13.88
N ASP A 138 0.89 -18.59 14.53
CA ASP A 138 0.59 -19.55 15.59
C ASP A 138 0.42 -18.88 16.96
N ALA A 139 0.70 -17.57 17.07
CA ALA A 139 0.50 -16.80 18.28
C ALA A 139 -1.00 -16.51 18.52
N PRO A 140 -1.51 -16.59 19.76
CA PRO A 140 -2.88 -16.21 20.09
C PRO A 140 -3.23 -14.78 19.65
N GLU A 141 -2.26 -13.87 19.69
CA GLU A 141 -2.41 -12.47 19.28
C GLU A 141 -2.71 -12.34 17.78
N ALA A 142 -2.19 -13.24 16.93
CA ALA A 142 -2.50 -13.24 15.51
C ALA A 142 -3.97 -13.61 15.27
N GLU A 143 -4.51 -14.59 16.00
CA GLU A 143 -5.93 -14.96 15.90
C GLU A 143 -6.85 -13.80 16.26
N ILE A 144 -6.56 -13.11 17.38
CA ILE A 144 -7.28 -11.92 17.81
C ILE A 144 -7.21 -10.83 16.73
N PHE A 145 -6.02 -10.58 16.18
CA PHE A 145 -5.82 -9.57 15.15
C PHE A 145 -6.62 -9.87 13.88
N PHE A 146 -6.57 -11.09 13.34
CA PHE A 146 -7.28 -11.44 12.11
C PHE A 146 -8.81 -11.51 12.31
N ALA A 147 -9.28 -11.96 13.48
CA ALA A 147 -10.69 -11.90 13.84
C ALA A 147 -11.19 -10.44 13.86
N GLN A 148 -10.43 -9.53 14.49
CA GLN A 148 -10.75 -8.10 14.49
C GLN A 148 -10.73 -7.51 13.08
N LEU A 149 -9.74 -7.87 12.25
CA LEU A 149 -9.62 -7.35 10.88
C LEU A 149 -10.82 -7.75 10.00
N LEU A 150 -11.32 -8.99 10.13
CA LEU A 150 -12.54 -9.43 9.46
C LEU A 150 -13.78 -8.73 10.02
N GLY A 151 -13.83 -8.53 11.34
CA GLY A 151 -14.89 -7.77 12.00
C GLY A 151 -14.99 -6.32 11.52
N ASP A 152 -13.84 -5.63 11.37
CA ASP A 152 -13.76 -4.27 10.82
C ASP A 152 -14.33 -4.19 9.39
N CYS A 153 -14.22 -5.30 8.64
CA CYS A 153 -14.76 -5.45 7.27
C CYS A 153 -16.21 -5.95 7.23
N ALA A 154 -16.84 -6.22 8.37
CA ALA A 154 -18.16 -6.85 8.47
C ALA A 154 -18.25 -8.22 7.76
N LEU A 155 -17.15 -8.99 7.78
CA LEU A 155 -17.05 -10.29 7.10
C LEU A 155 -17.37 -11.51 7.99
N GLY A 156 -17.79 -11.26 9.24
CA GLY A 156 -18.19 -12.30 10.19
C GLY A 156 -17.01 -12.97 10.90
N ASP A 157 -17.24 -14.20 11.34
CA ASP A 157 -16.30 -14.95 12.15
C ASP A 157 -15.07 -15.43 11.35
N LEU A 158 -13.96 -15.59 12.07
CA LEU A 158 -12.72 -16.11 11.53
C LEU A 158 -12.91 -17.60 11.14
N PRO A 159 -12.71 -17.99 9.87
CA PRO A 159 -12.87 -19.38 9.44
C PRO A 159 -11.88 -20.33 10.12
N ASP A 160 -12.25 -21.60 10.34
CA ASP A 160 -11.38 -22.59 10.99
C ASP A 160 -10.02 -22.77 10.27
N ASP A 161 -9.98 -22.57 8.95
CA ASP A 161 -8.80 -22.70 8.09
C ASP A 161 -8.06 -21.36 7.85
N TRP A 162 -8.36 -20.32 8.63
CA TRP A 162 -7.83 -18.97 8.40
C TRP A 162 -6.30 -18.90 8.33
N ARG A 163 -5.59 -19.66 9.19
CA ARG A 163 -4.11 -19.65 9.25
C ARG A 163 -3.52 -20.08 7.91
N GLU A 164 -4.09 -21.13 7.32
CA GLU A 164 -3.64 -21.65 6.03
C GLU A 164 -3.93 -20.67 4.90
N ARG A 165 -5.11 -20.04 4.93
CA ARG A 165 -5.45 -18.99 3.95
C ARG A 165 -4.49 -17.81 4.00
N VAL A 166 -4.13 -17.35 5.20
CA VAL A 166 -3.16 -16.25 5.36
C VAL A 166 -1.77 -16.69 4.93
N ARG A 167 -1.33 -17.90 5.28
CA ARG A 167 -0.04 -18.45 4.85
C ARG A 167 0.10 -18.49 3.34
N ILE A 168 -0.90 -19.05 2.64
CA ILE A 168 -0.93 -19.11 1.18
C ILE A 168 -1.00 -17.70 0.57
N GLY A 169 -1.90 -16.85 1.08
CA GLY A 169 -2.12 -15.51 0.53
C GLY A 169 -0.98 -14.51 0.78
N SER A 170 -0.10 -14.80 1.74
CA SER A 170 1.08 -13.98 2.07
C SER A 170 2.39 -14.59 1.58
N ASP A 171 2.33 -15.69 0.82
CA ASP A 171 3.51 -16.31 0.24
C ASP A 171 4.23 -15.35 -0.71
N ARG A 172 5.48 -15.05 -0.37
CA ARG A 172 6.31 -14.10 -1.10
C ARG A 172 6.74 -14.65 -2.46
N GLU A 173 6.85 -15.97 -2.60
CA GLU A 173 7.18 -16.60 -3.89
C GLU A 173 6.08 -16.36 -4.93
N GLN A 174 4.84 -16.16 -4.49
CA GLN A 174 3.68 -15.86 -5.34
C GLN A 174 3.52 -14.35 -5.61
N SER A 175 4.34 -13.49 -4.99
CA SER A 175 4.19 -12.03 -5.08
C SER A 175 5.09 -11.44 -6.17
N GLY A 176 4.49 -11.01 -7.28
CA GLY A 176 5.22 -10.31 -8.36
C GLY A 176 5.88 -8.99 -7.97
N THR A 177 5.59 -8.47 -6.77
CA THR A 177 6.15 -7.22 -6.23
C THR A 177 7.04 -7.44 -5.00
N ALA A 178 7.28 -8.69 -4.60
CA ALA A 178 8.27 -8.97 -3.56
C ALA A 178 9.67 -8.57 -4.06
N ARG A 179 10.49 -8.01 -3.17
CA ARG A 179 11.80 -7.43 -3.53
C ARG A 179 12.69 -8.41 -4.29
N GLU A 180 12.71 -9.66 -3.86
CA GLU A 180 13.45 -10.78 -4.44
C GLU A 180 12.98 -11.15 -5.85
N ASN A 181 11.74 -10.80 -6.21
CA ASN A 181 11.14 -11.06 -7.51
C ASN A 181 11.27 -9.86 -8.46
N LEU A 182 11.79 -8.73 -7.99
CA LEU A 182 12.07 -7.56 -8.82
C LEU A 182 13.40 -7.75 -9.56
N VAL A 183 13.33 -8.01 -10.86
CA VAL A 183 14.49 -8.16 -11.76
C VAL A 183 14.91 -6.79 -12.32
N GLY A 184 16.18 -6.62 -12.71
CA GLY A 184 16.63 -5.50 -13.55
C GLY A 184 17.20 -4.25 -12.87
N GLY A 185 17.19 -4.19 -11.54
CA GLY A 185 17.71 -3.04 -10.79
C GLY A 185 19.24 -2.97 -10.80
N ALA A 186 19.83 -2.21 -11.73
CA ALA A 186 21.28 -1.99 -11.78
C ALA A 186 21.85 -1.14 -10.61
N LEU A 187 20.99 -0.56 -9.77
CA LEU A 187 21.37 0.25 -8.61
C LEU A 187 21.05 -0.50 -7.30
N ASP A 188 22.05 -0.61 -6.43
CA ASP A 188 21.92 -1.26 -5.13
C ASP A 188 21.12 -0.38 -4.16
N VAL A 189 19.81 -0.60 -4.08
CA VAL A 189 18.93 0.14 -3.16
C VAL A 189 19.15 -0.36 -1.73
N PRO A 190 19.58 0.52 -0.80
CA PRO A 190 19.98 0.13 0.54
C PRO A 190 18.84 -0.51 1.33
N ASN A 191 19.19 -1.38 2.29
CA ASN A 191 18.22 -2.06 3.14
C ASN A 191 17.48 -1.11 4.09
N THR A 192 18.12 0.00 4.45
CA THR A 192 17.59 1.06 5.31
C THR A 192 17.74 2.40 4.60
N LEU A 193 16.80 3.32 4.86
CA LEU A 193 16.88 4.66 4.28
C LEU A 193 18.07 5.39 4.92
N PRO A 194 18.99 6.01 4.15
CA PRO A 194 20.11 6.73 4.74
C PRO A 194 19.63 7.97 5.51
N ASP A 195 20.42 8.42 6.48
CA ASP A 195 19.96 9.41 7.46
C ASP A 195 19.58 10.76 6.83
N ILE A 196 20.33 11.23 5.83
CA ILE A 196 19.97 12.46 5.12
C ILE A 196 18.62 12.32 4.38
N GLN A 197 18.31 11.15 3.80
CA GLN A 197 17.00 10.94 3.19
C GLN A 197 15.87 10.85 4.21
N LYS A 198 16.13 10.36 5.43
CA LYS A 198 15.14 10.44 6.52
C LYS A 198 14.82 11.89 6.87
N GLU A 199 15.85 12.72 7.03
CA GLU A 199 15.69 14.17 7.25
C GLU A 199 14.92 14.83 6.09
N LEU A 200 15.18 14.44 4.84
CA LEU A 200 14.45 14.94 3.67
C LEU A 200 12.99 14.48 3.65
N VAL A 201 12.67 13.27 4.11
CA VAL A 201 11.27 12.83 4.30
C VAL A 201 10.58 13.70 5.34
N ASP A 202 11.24 13.94 6.48
CA ASP A 202 10.68 14.74 7.56
C ASP A 202 10.52 16.23 7.18
N TYR A 203 11.39 16.73 6.31
CA TYR A 203 11.24 18.05 5.68
C TYR A 203 10.08 18.08 4.68
N ALA A 204 9.96 17.07 3.82
CA ALA A 204 8.96 17.03 2.76
C ALA A 204 7.54 16.76 3.28
N ALA A 205 7.40 15.99 4.36
CA ALA A 205 6.13 15.66 4.97
C ALA A 205 6.21 15.75 6.52
N PRO A 206 6.31 16.98 7.07
CA PRO A 206 6.49 17.17 8.51
C PRO A 206 5.35 16.54 9.33
N GLY A 207 5.72 15.76 10.35
CA GLY A 207 4.78 15.11 11.26
C GLY A 207 4.03 13.91 10.68
N LEU A 208 4.27 13.52 9.41
CA LEU A 208 3.57 12.41 8.77
C LEU A 208 3.73 11.09 9.54
N ARG A 209 4.95 10.76 9.97
CA ARG A 209 5.23 9.52 10.72
C ARG A 209 4.46 9.46 12.03
N ASN A 210 4.35 10.59 12.74
CA ASN A 210 3.54 10.71 13.96
C ASN A 210 2.05 10.51 13.68
N VAL A 211 1.50 11.15 12.62
CA VAL A 211 0.09 10.98 12.22
C VAL A 211 -0.25 9.51 11.92
N LEU A 212 0.69 8.78 11.34
CA LEU A 212 0.53 7.36 11.02
C LEU A 212 0.88 6.40 12.18
N GLY A 213 1.32 6.93 13.33
CA GLY A 213 1.64 6.15 14.53
C GLY A 213 2.98 5.41 14.47
N TYR A 214 3.99 5.97 13.81
CA TYR A 214 5.36 5.44 13.77
C TYR A 214 6.33 6.15 14.74
N GLN A 215 5.83 7.12 15.52
CA GLN A 215 6.55 7.86 16.56
C GLN A 215 5.72 7.94 17.84
#